data_AF-A0A6A4KYD6-F1
#
_entry.id   AF-A0A6A4KYD6-F1
#
_cell.length_a   1.000
_cell.length_b   1.000
_cell.length_c   1.000
_cell.angle_alpha   90.00
_cell.angle_beta   90.00
_cell.angle_gamma   90.00
#
_symmetry.space_group_name_H-M   'P 1'
#
loop_
_entity.id
_entity.type
_entity.pdbx_description
1 polymer ?
#
loop_
_entity_poly.entity_id
_entity_poly.type
_entity_poly.pdbx_seq_one_letter_code
_entity_poly.pdbx_strand_id
1 'polypeptide(L)'
;MEFCTRIANQLMLKQIQNGFGKNIVSSPLSINAVLNMVVAGSTGGTLKRMLGFLGSKNVDVINSKSRKMMAVAAACDGRSSENVDNGPILTIVNGAWVDQLFPLVPKYKEEILKGIFKCEAGNVDFRTKANQVVDEINSWANTASRGLIKEILQRGSVPPNTTLILANGLYFKGIWDSGYKFDARWTENRKFYLLDGSSVLVPFMTSSKSYYYGAFDGFKVLKIPYQSRQPDTFSMYFFLPDEQDGLQNLIGKFNSDAGFMNGEYFELRKETLEEFWIPKFKFSFDFDVSKVMDDMGESLSIIANPRDLSEMVHNSEDVPFFTLNLFQKAYIEVDEKGTKAAAITKMSFMLTCARRQPKIKRYNFVADQPFLFMIREERSGLIFFSGAVLNPIDPTS
;
A
#
# COMPACT_ATOMS: atom_id res chain seq x y z
N MET A 1 8.15 -2.31 10.27
CA MET A 1 7.80 -1.89 8.90
C MET A 1 8.74 -2.49 7.87
N GLU A 2 10.06 -2.51 8.11
CA GLU A 2 11.05 -3.07 7.18
C GLU A 2 10.68 -4.44 6.58
N PHE A 3 10.33 -5.43 7.41
CA PHE A 3 9.91 -6.75 6.94
C PHE A 3 8.69 -6.69 6.01
N CYS A 4 7.70 -5.87 6.33
CA CYS A 4 6.51 -5.68 5.51
C CYS A 4 6.82 -5.00 4.17
N THR A 5 7.80 -4.08 4.16
CA THR A 5 8.31 -3.48 2.93
C THR A 5 9.07 -4.50 2.08
N ARG A 6 9.85 -5.41 2.70
CA ARG A 6 10.49 -6.53 1.99
C ARG A 6 9.46 -7.46 1.35
N ILE A 7 8.35 -7.77 2.03
CA ILE A 7 7.23 -8.53 1.42
C ILE A 7 6.70 -7.80 0.18
N ALA A 8 6.42 -6.50 0.28
CA ALA A 8 5.94 -5.70 -0.84
C ALA A 8 6.92 -5.70 -2.02
N ASN A 9 8.22 -5.56 -1.75
CA ASN A 9 9.27 -5.57 -2.78
C ASN A 9 9.42 -6.96 -3.43
N GLN A 10 9.34 -8.04 -2.64
CA GLN A 10 9.39 -9.41 -3.18
C GLN A 10 8.20 -9.71 -4.08
N LEU A 11 7.00 -9.25 -3.69
CA LEU A 11 5.83 -9.29 -4.55
C LEU A 11 6.07 -8.54 -5.87
N MET A 12 6.69 -7.36 -5.82
CA MET A 12 7.04 -6.60 -7.03
C MET A 12 8.02 -7.35 -7.94
N LEU A 13 9.10 -7.89 -7.38
CA LEU A 13 10.08 -8.68 -8.13
C LEU A 13 9.44 -9.89 -8.81
N LYS A 14 8.61 -10.63 -8.08
CA LYS A 14 7.94 -11.83 -8.61
C LYS A 14 7.05 -11.51 -9.81
N GLN A 15 6.29 -10.43 -9.76
CA GLN A 15 5.43 -10.04 -10.87
C GLN A 15 6.21 -9.55 -12.09
N ILE A 16 7.31 -8.83 -11.89
CA ILE A 16 8.23 -8.43 -12.97
C ILE A 16 8.82 -9.68 -13.64
N GLN A 17 9.31 -10.64 -12.84
CA GLN A 17 9.91 -11.89 -13.34
C GLN A 17 8.90 -12.80 -14.05
N ASN A 18 7.64 -12.81 -13.61
CA ASN A 18 6.60 -13.62 -14.24
C ASN A 18 6.13 -13.05 -15.59
N GLY A 19 6.62 -11.88 -16.02
CA GLY A 19 6.40 -11.33 -17.36
C GLY A 19 4.98 -10.82 -17.64
N PHE A 20 4.09 -10.77 -16.64
CA PHE A 20 2.69 -10.41 -16.85
C PHE A 20 2.43 -8.90 -16.98
N GLY A 21 3.44 -8.04 -16.76
CA GLY A 21 3.31 -6.58 -16.91
C GLY A 21 2.21 -5.94 -16.05
N LYS A 22 1.73 -6.64 -15.02
CA LYS A 22 0.63 -6.19 -14.16
C LYS A 22 1.14 -5.17 -13.17
N ASN A 23 0.39 -4.08 -13.02
CA ASN A 23 0.67 -3.10 -11.98
C ASN A 23 0.51 -3.70 -10.60
N ILE A 24 1.24 -3.15 -9.63
CA ILE A 24 1.27 -3.67 -8.27
C ILE A 24 1.11 -2.50 -7.32
N VAL A 25 0.20 -2.68 -6.37
CA VAL A 25 0.05 -1.78 -5.24
C VAL A 25 -0.13 -2.63 -4.00
N SER A 26 0.62 -2.30 -2.96
CA SER A 26 0.54 -2.96 -1.67
C SER A 26 0.58 -1.91 -0.57
N SER A 27 0.18 -2.32 0.62
CA SER A 27 0.30 -1.48 1.81
C SER A 27 1.16 -2.18 2.86
N PRO A 28 2.43 -1.77 2.99
CA PRO A 28 3.29 -2.25 4.07
C PRO A 28 2.68 -2.01 5.46
N LEU A 29 1.95 -0.91 5.65
CA LEU A 29 1.23 -0.59 6.89
C LEU A 29 0.20 -1.65 7.23
N SER A 30 -0.62 -2.01 6.26
CA SER A 30 -1.67 -3.00 6.43
C SER A 30 -1.14 -4.41 6.60
N ILE A 31 -0.05 -4.78 5.88
CA ILE A 31 0.67 -6.04 6.12
C ILE A 31 1.16 -6.09 7.57
N ASN A 32 1.76 -4.99 8.05
CA ASN A 32 2.22 -4.89 9.43
C ASN A 32 1.05 -5.03 10.42
N ALA A 33 -0.13 -4.47 10.12
CA ALA A 33 -1.32 -4.61 10.96
C ALA A 33 -1.76 -6.07 11.08
N VAL A 34 -1.91 -6.80 9.97
CA VAL A 34 -2.34 -8.20 10.02
C VAL A 34 -1.29 -9.11 10.67
N LEU A 35 0.01 -8.90 10.43
CA LEU A 35 1.06 -9.67 11.10
C LEU A 35 1.11 -9.39 12.60
N ASN A 36 0.84 -8.16 13.04
CA ASN A 36 0.76 -7.83 14.46
C ASN A 36 -0.48 -8.46 15.13
N MET A 37 -1.60 -8.60 14.41
CA MET A 37 -2.75 -9.37 14.90
C MET A 37 -2.37 -10.85 15.13
N VAL A 38 -1.57 -11.43 14.24
CA VAL A 38 -1.05 -12.80 14.41
C VAL A 38 -0.16 -12.89 15.64
N VAL A 39 0.83 -12.00 15.78
CA VAL A 39 1.72 -11.95 16.95
C VAL A 39 0.96 -11.88 18.26
N ALA A 40 -0.05 -11.02 18.34
CA ALA A 40 -0.83 -10.81 19.55
C ALA A 40 -1.69 -12.03 19.96
N GLY A 41 -1.98 -12.93 19.02
CA GLY A 41 -2.70 -14.18 19.28
C GLY A 41 -1.79 -15.42 19.30
N SER A 42 -0.47 -15.23 19.29
CA SER A 42 0.53 -16.30 19.20
C SER A 42 1.32 -16.49 20.49
N THR A 43 1.78 -17.71 20.72
CA THR A 43 2.69 -18.13 21.79
C THR A 43 3.81 -19.02 21.23
N GLY A 44 4.66 -19.56 22.10
CA GLY A 44 5.62 -20.61 21.73
C GLY A 44 6.61 -20.24 20.62
N GLY A 45 6.86 -21.21 19.73
CA GLY A 45 7.81 -21.07 18.62
C GLY A 45 7.32 -20.08 17.56
N THR A 46 5.99 -20.04 17.35
CA THR A 46 5.33 -19.09 16.44
C THR A 46 5.60 -17.66 16.86
N LEU A 47 5.32 -17.33 18.13
CA LEU A 47 5.53 -15.98 18.64
C LEU A 47 7.00 -15.56 18.51
N LYS A 48 7.93 -16.45 18.89
CA LYS A 48 9.36 -16.16 18.81
C LYS A 48 9.81 -15.84 17.38
N ARG A 49 9.33 -16.60 16.39
CA ARG A 49 9.68 -16.39 14.98
C ARG A 49 9.08 -15.09 14.44
N MET A 50 7.79 -14.85 14.70
CA MET A 50 7.10 -13.63 14.26
C MET A 50 7.70 -12.35 14.87
N LEU A 51 8.08 -12.39 16.16
CA LEU A 51 8.81 -11.30 16.80
C LEU A 51 10.18 -11.06 16.15
N GLY A 52 10.87 -12.14 15.75
CA GLY A 52 12.11 -12.08 14.99
C GLY A 52 11.94 -11.37 13.65
N PHE A 53 10.94 -11.75 12.85
CA PHE A 53 10.65 -11.11 11.56
C PHE A 53 10.36 -9.63 11.68
N LEU A 54 9.57 -9.25 12.69
CA LEU A 54 9.15 -7.87 12.90
C LEU A 54 10.17 -7.04 13.69
N GLY A 55 11.31 -7.62 14.06
CA GLY A 55 12.37 -6.95 14.82
C GLY A 55 11.90 -6.42 16.17
N SER A 56 11.03 -7.15 16.87
CA SER A 56 10.46 -6.75 18.15
C SER A 56 10.85 -7.69 19.29
N LYS A 57 10.88 -7.15 20.51
CA LYS A 57 11.29 -7.89 21.72
C LYS A 57 10.15 -8.69 22.33
N ASN A 58 8.93 -8.16 22.29
CA ASN A 58 7.75 -8.79 22.89
C ASN A 58 6.44 -8.24 22.28
N VAL A 59 5.34 -8.87 22.68
CA VAL A 59 3.97 -8.54 22.24
C VAL A 59 3.55 -7.13 22.69
N ASP A 60 3.92 -6.70 23.90
CA ASP A 60 3.52 -5.38 24.43
C ASP A 60 4.09 -4.23 23.61
N VAL A 61 5.34 -4.35 23.17
CA VAL A 61 5.98 -3.38 22.28
C VAL A 61 5.26 -3.35 20.92
N ILE A 62 4.89 -4.51 20.37
CA ILE A 62 4.11 -4.60 19.13
C ILE A 62 2.74 -3.94 19.30
N ASN A 63 2.01 -4.24 20.38
CA ASN A 63 0.68 -3.70 20.65
C ASN A 63 0.74 -2.19 20.87
N SER A 64 1.73 -1.69 21.60
CA SER A 64 1.95 -0.25 21.81
C SER A 64 2.26 0.48 20.49
N LYS A 65 3.17 -0.07 19.67
CA LYS A 65 3.47 0.49 18.34
C LYS A 65 2.25 0.43 17.42
N SER A 66 1.47 -0.65 17.47
CA SER A 66 0.25 -0.83 16.69
C SER A 66 -0.82 0.20 17.06
N ARG A 67 -1.01 0.50 18.35
CA ARG A 67 -1.92 1.57 18.79
C ARG A 67 -1.53 2.93 18.20
N LYS A 68 -0.23 3.28 18.24
CA LYS A 68 0.27 4.53 17.64
C LYS A 68 0.05 4.56 16.12
N MET A 69 0.37 3.46 15.46
CA MET A 69 0.18 3.29 14.01
C MET A 69 -1.29 3.46 13.60
N MET A 70 -2.20 2.77 14.30
CA MET A 70 -3.64 2.87 14.04
C MET A 70 -4.20 4.24 14.41
N ALA A 71 -3.64 4.94 15.40
CA ALA A 71 -4.02 6.31 15.72
C ALA A 71 -3.62 7.29 14.59
N VAL A 72 -2.44 7.13 13.98
CA VAL A 72 -2.03 7.93 12.80
C VAL A 72 -2.99 7.67 11.64
N ALA A 73 -3.30 6.40 11.36
CA ALA A 73 -4.26 6.04 10.31
C ALA A 73 -5.66 6.61 10.57
N ALA A 74 -6.15 6.52 11.81
CA ALA A 74 -7.46 7.04 12.21
C ALA A 74 -7.55 8.57 12.17
N ALA A 75 -6.45 9.28 12.48
CA ALA A 75 -6.38 10.73 12.33
C ALA A 75 -6.54 11.20 10.87
N CYS A 76 -6.30 10.29 9.92
CA CYS A 76 -6.43 10.50 8.47
C CYS A 76 -7.72 9.88 7.91
N ASP A 77 -8.56 9.29 8.77
CA ASP A 77 -9.81 8.67 8.34
C ASP A 77 -10.85 9.75 8.05
N GLY A 78 -11.27 9.83 6.79
CA GLY A 78 -12.24 10.79 6.27
C GLY A 78 -13.65 10.64 6.87
N ARG A 79 -13.86 9.66 7.77
CA ARG A 79 -15.10 9.48 8.54
C ARG A 79 -15.54 10.72 9.34
N SER A 80 -14.62 11.64 9.64
CA SER A 80 -14.85 12.79 10.54
C SER A 80 -14.98 14.16 9.86
N SER A 81 -14.86 14.27 8.52
CA SER A 81 -14.97 15.56 7.85
C SER A 81 -15.84 15.51 6.61
N GLU A 82 -17.01 16.15 6.67
CA GLU A 82 -17.79 16.55 5.49
C GLU A 82 -17.04 17.57 4.60
N ASN A 83 -15.94 18.13 5.11
CA ASN A 83 -15.07 19.05 4.38
C ASN A 83 -13.86 18.32 3.78
N VAL A 84 -13.92 18.09 2.47
CA VAL A 84 -12.84 17.54 1.61
C VAL A 84 -11.56 18.42 1.65
N ASP A 85 -11.62 19.63 2.19
CA ASP A 85 -10.52 20.61 2.24
C ASP A 85 -9.43 20.34 3.31
N ASN A 86 -9.56 19.29 4.12
CA ASN A 86 -8.73 19.11 5.34
C ASN A 86 -7.63 18.05 5.28
N GLY A 87 -7.47 17.30 4.19
CA GLY A 87 -6.41 16.30 4.08
C GLY A 87 -6.76 15.08 3.24
N PRO A 88 -5.84 14.12 3.09
CA PRO A 88 -6.16 12.87 2.42
C PRO A 88 -7.20 12.07 3.22
N ILE A 89 -8.15 11.50 2.50
CA ILE A 89 -9.09 10.48 2.96
C ILE A 89 -8.38 9.13 2.88
N LEU A 90 -8.09 8.56 4.04
CA LEU A 90 -7.62 7.19 4.16
C LEU A 90 -8.77 6.32 4.69
N THR A 91 -8.99 5.15 4.10
CA THR A 91 -9.95 4.17 4.60
C THR A 91 -9.26 2.83 4.74
N ILE A 92 -9.09 2.39 5.98
CA ILE A 92 -8.56 1.06 6.33
C ILE A 92 -9.72 0.22 6.86
N VAL A 93 -9.89 -0.98 6.33
CA VAL A 93 -10.82 -1.98 6.86
C VAL A 93 -10.03 -3.24 7.23
N ASN A 94 -10.21 -3.72 8.45
CA ASN A 94 -9.59 -4.92 8.98
C ASN A 94 -10.68 -5.92 9.34
N GLY A 95 -10.56 -7.17 8.90
CA GLY A 95 -11.51 -8.23 9.22
C GLY A 95 -10.81 -9.53 9.56
N ALA A 96 -11.38 -10.27 10.51
CA ALA A 96 -10.93 -11.56 10.97
C ALA A 96 -12.11 -12.55 10.97
N TRP A 97 -12.04 -13.59 10.14
CA TRP A 97 -13.07 -14.62 10.07
C TRP A 97 -12.47 -15.97 10.39
N VAL A 98 -13.04 -16.63 11.39
CA VAL A 98 -12.55 -17.91 11.90
C VAL A 98 -13.56 -18.99 11.61
N ASP A 99 -13.13 -20.19 11.25
CA ASP A 99 -14.03 -21.31 11.13
C ASP A 99 -14.81 -21.53 12.44
N GLN A 100 -16.09 -21.84 12.32
CA GLN A 100 -17.02 -21.99 13.43
C GLN A 100 -16.61 -23.06 14.45
N LEU A 101 -15.73 -23.99 14.07
CA LEU A 101 -15.16 -24.99 14.97
C LEU A 101 -14.12 -24.42 15.95
N PHE A 102 -13.66 -23.18 15.74
CA PHE A 102 -12.62 -22.53 16.54
C PHE A 102 -13.14 -21.19 17.07
N PRO A 103 -13.84 -21.18 18.22
CA PRO A 103 -14.30 -19.93 18.82
C PRO A 103 -13.13 -19.00 19.12
N LEU A 104 -13.24 -17.73 18.74
CA LEU A 104 -12.26 -16.70 19.09
C LEU A 104 -12.20 -16.52 20.61
N VAL A 105 -10.98 -16.37 21.14
CA VAL A 105 -10.80 -16.02 22.55
C VAL A 105 -11.38 -14.62 22.80
N PRO A 106 -12.32 -14.46 23.76
CA PRO A 106 -13.01 -13.17 23.96
C PRO A 106 -12.06 -12.00 24.23
N LYS A 107 -11.02 -12.24 25.04
CA LYS A 107 -10.00 -11.22 25.34
C LYS A 107 -9.27 -10.75 24.08
N TYR A 108 -8.85 -11.66 23.21
CA TYR A 108 -8.21 -11.34 21.95
C TYR A 108 -9.15 -10.56 21.02
N LYS A 109 -10.41 -11.01 20.90
CA LYS A 109 -11.43 -10.32 20.10
C LYS A 109 -11.65 -8.87 20.55
N GLU A 110 -11.85 -8.66 21.85
CA GLU A 110 -12.21 -7.33 22.36
C GLU A 110 -10.99 -6.40 22.52
N GLU A 111 -9.90 -6.88 23.11
CA GLU A 111 -8.74 -6.03 23.41
C GLU A 111 -7.81 -5.81 22.20
N ILE A 112 -7.59 -6.85 21.38
CA ILE A 112 -6.66 -6.80 20.27
C ILE A 112 -7.38 -6.41 18.98
N LEU A 113 -8.29 -7.25 18.49
CA LEU A 113 -8.94 -7.05 17.19
C LEU A 113 -9.75 -5.76 17.19
N LYS A 114 -10.75 -5.63 18.08
CA LYS A 114 -11.58 -4.43 18.18
C LYS A 114 -10.85 -3.27 18.85
N GLY A 115 -10.13 -3.51 19.94
CA GLY A 115 -9.48 -2.47 20.73
C GLY A 115 -8.39 -1.72 19.97
N ILE A 116 -7.41 -2.45 19.42
CA ILE A 116 -6.24 -1.88 18.74
C ILE A 116 -6.52 -1.65 17.25
N PHE A 117 -6.98 -2.68 16.54
CA PHE A 117 -7.00 -2.66 15.08
C PHE A 117 -8.34 -2.26 14.45
N LYS A 118 -9.38 -2.01 15.26
CA LYS A 118 -10.75 -1.74 14.78
C LYS A 118 -11.21 -2.82 13.79
N CYS A 119 -10.82 -4.05 14.07
CA CYS A 119 -11.02 -5.22 13.22
C CYS A 119 -12.40 -5.82 13.51
N GLU A 120 -13.19 -6.03 12.45
CA GLU A 120 -14.42 -6.80 12.53
C GLU A 120 -14.07 -8.28 12.70
N ALA A 121 -14.80 -8.99 13.54
CA ALA A 121 -14.42 -10.37 13.88
C ALA A 121 -15.64 -11.29 14.03
N GLY A 122 -15.65 -12.37 13.26
CA GLY A 122 -16.77 -13.31 13.20
C GLY A 122 -16.34 -14.77 13.07
N ASN A 123 -17.23 -15.67 13.48
CA ASN A 123 -17.11 -17.10 13.17
C ASN A 123 -17.97 -17.41 11.95
N VAL A 124 -17.46 -18.23 11.04
CA VAL A 124 -18.06 -18.55 9.74
C VAL A 124 -17.89 -20.03 9.39
N ASP A 125 -18.60 -20.52 8.39
CA ASP A 125 -18.48 -21.91 7.93
C ASP A 125 -17.67 -21.98 6.63
N PHE A 126 -16.35 -22.10 6.73
CA PHE A 126 -15.50 -22.24 5.54
C PHE A 126 -15.68 -23.61 4.88
N ARG A 127 -15.93 -24.65 5.67
CA ARG A 127 -15.96 -26.04 5.18
C ARG A 127 -17.14 -26.32 4.26
N THR A 128 -18.32 -25.81 4.59
CA THR A 128 -19.55 -26.10 3.84
C THR A 128 -20.08 -24.89 3.08
N LYS A 129 -19.65 -23.66 3.44
CA LYS A 129 -20.20 -22.41 2.88
C LYS A 129 -19.13 -21.43 2.38
N ALA A 130 -17.92 -21.87 2.01
CA ALA A 130 -16.81 -21.02 1.57
C ALA A 130 -17.20 -19.86 0.62
N ASN A 131 -17.98 -20.13 -0.44
CA ASN A 131 -18.39 -19.08 -1.39
C ASN A 131 -19.37 -18.07 -0.79
N GLN A 132 -20.25 -18.50 0.11
CA GLN A 132 -21.13 -17.58 0.84
C GLN A 132 -20.30 -16.71 1.79
N VAL A 133 -19.31 -17.30 2.46
CA VAL A 133 -18.40 -16.56 3.33
C VAL A 133 -17.62 -15.49 2.54
N VAL A 134 -17.15 -15.80 1.33
CA VAL A 134 -16.53 -14.81 0.44
C VAL A 134 -17.49 -13.66 0.13
N ASP A 135 -18.76 -13.95 -0.17
CA ASP A 135 -19.77 -12.91 -0.43
C ASP A 135 -20.04 -12.05 0.81
N GLU A 136 -20.11 -12.65 2.00
CA GLU A 136 -20.26 -11.95 3.28
C GLU A 136 -19.07 -11.02 3.56
N ILE A 137 -17.84 -11.51 3.33
CA ILE A 137 -16.60 -10.72 3.50
C ILE A 137 -16.58 -9.53 2.53
N ASN A 138 -16.94 -9.74 1.27
CA ASN A 138 -16.97 -8.66 0.28
C ASN A 138 -18.08 -7.64 0.59
N SER A 139 -19.25 -8.10 1.02
CA SER A 139 -20.35 -7.21 1.45
C SER A 139 -19.97 -6.37 2.67
N TRP A 140 -19.31 -6.98 3.65
CA TRP A 140 -18.72 -6.27 4.79
C TRP A 140 -17.70 -5.22 4.33
N ALA A 141 -16.76 -5.60 3.47
CA ALA A 141 -15.71 -4.71 2.99
C ALA A 141 -16.30 -3.49 2.27
N ASN A 142 -17.28 -3.73 1.40
CA ASN A 142 -18.00 -2.69 0.67
C ASN A 142 -18.72 -1.74 1.63
N THR A 143 -19.39 -2.27 2.66
CA THR A 143 -20.11 -1.45 3.65
C THR A 143 -19.14 -0.66 4.54
N ALA A 144 -18.12 -1.33 5.10
CA ALA A 144 -17.13 -0.75 6.00
C ALA A 144 -16.28 0.34 5.32
N SER A 145 -16.10 0.23 4.00
CA SER A 145 -15.41 1.20 3.16
C SER A 145 -16.33 2.20 2.44
N ARG A 146 -17.65 2.18 2.72
CA ARG A 146 -18.65 3.06 2.08
C ARG A 146 -18.64 2.98 0.54
N GLY A 147 -18.45 1.79 -0.01
CA GLY A 147 -18.45 1.51 -1.44
C GLY A 147 -17.10 1.66 -2.13
N LEU A 148 -16.03 2.02 -1.39
CA LEU A 148 -14.70 2.26 -1.96
C LEU A 148 -13.94 0.95 -2.25
N ILE A 149 -14.15 -0.08 -1.44
CA ILE A 149 -13.53 -1.41 -1.57
C ILE A 149 -14.65 -2.43 -1.76
N LYS A 150 -14.97 -2.72 -3.02
CA LYS A 150 -16.13 -3.56 -3.38
C LYS A 150 -15.92 -5.05 -3.13
N GLU A 151 -14.70 -5.53 -3.31
CA GLU A 151 -14.36 -6.95 -3.27
C GLU A 151 -12.92 -7.09 -2.78
N ILE A 152 -12.70 -7.81 -1.69
CA ILE A 152 -11.36 -8.15 -1.16
C ILE A 152 -10.96 -9.58 -1.56
N LEU A 153 -11.92 -10.48 -1.67
CA LEU A 153 -11.72 -11.90 -1.97
C LEU A 153 -12.43 -12.28 -3.25
N GLN A 154 -11.74 -12.99 -4.13
CA GLN A 154 -12.35 -13.57 -5.33
C GLN A 154 -13.07 -14.87 -4.97
N ARG A 155 -14.18 -15.18 -5.65
CA ARG A 155 -14.82 -16.50 -5.50
C ARG A 155 -13.81 -17.61 -5.82
N GLY A 156 -13.76 -18.65 -4.99
CA GLY A 156 -12.79 -19.73 -5.11
C GLY A 156 -11.37 -19.41 -4.60
N SER A 157 -11.10 -18.21 -4.08
CA SER A 157 -9.79 -17.88 -3.50
C SER A 157 -9.58 -18.46 -2.09
N VAL A 158 -10.64 -18.94 -1.44
CA VAL A 158 -10.64 -19.49 -0.09
C VAL A 158 -10.71 -21.02 -0.15
N PRO A 159 -9.65 -21.73 0.26
CA PRO A 159 -9.67 -23.18 0.38
C PRO A 159 -10.71 -23.69 1.41
N PRO A 160 -11.38 -24.84 1.18
CA PRO A 160 -12.34 -25.40 2.14
C PRO A 160 -11.75 -25.79 3.51
N ASN A 161 -10.43 -25.95 3.61
CA ASN A 161 -9.72 -26.24 4.85
C ASN A 161 -9.19 -24.99 5.57
N THR A 162 -9.55 -23.79 5.10
CA THR A 162 -9.17 -22.53 5.78
C THR A 162 -9.75 -22.49 7.19
N THR A 163 -8.88 -22.21 8.17
CA THR A 163 -9.28 -22.06 9.58
C THR A 163 -9.47 -20.60 9.96
N LEU A 164 -8.64 -19.73 9.41
CA LEU A 164 -8.64 -18.31 9.73
C LEU A 164 -8.29 -17.49 8.49
N ILE A 165 -9.10 -16.47 8.24
CA ILE A 165 -8.79 -15.38 7.32
C ILE A 165 -8.57 -14.11 8.12
N LEU A 166 -7.43 -13.47 7.92
CA LEU A 166 -7.27 -12.05 8.22
C LEU A 166 -7.26 -11.30 6.88
N ALA A 167 -8.25 -10.44 6.67
CA ALA A 167 -8.32 -9.62 5.47
C ALA A 167 -8.15 -8.14 5.80
N ASN A 168 -7.37 -7.46 4.98
CA ASN A 168 -7.21 -6.02 5.03
C ASN A 168 -7.56 -5.40 3.67
N GLY A 169 -8.35 -4.33 3.72
CA GLY A 169 -8.56 -3.43 2.60
C GLY A 169 -8.02 -2.04 2.91
N LEU A 170 -7.33 -1.45 1.95
CA LEU A 170 -6.86 -0.06 2.04
C LEU A 170 -7.24 0.75 0.79
N TYR A 171 -7.85 1.91 1.04
CA TYR A 171 -8.13 2.91 0.02
C TYR A 171 -7.55 4.26 0.47
N PHE A 172 -6.92 4.97 -0.46
CA PHE A 172 -6.43 6.32 -0.23
C PHE A 172 -6.92 7.25 -1.32
N LYS A 173 -7.32 8.43 -0.87
CA LYS A 173 -7.70 9.56 -1.70
C LYS A 173 -7.04 10.81 -1.14
N GLY A 174 -6.07 11.37 -1.83
CA GLY A 174 -5.40 12.61 -1.43
C GLY A 174 -5.51 13.63 -2.54
N ILE A 175 -5.69 14.91 -2.22
CA ILE A 175 -5.60 15.97 -3.22
C ILE A 175 -4.17 16.50 -3.18
N TRP A 176 -3.50 16.70 -4.32
CA TRP A 176 -2.20 17.38 -4.36
C TRP A 176 -2.29 18.71 -3.63
N ASP A 177 -1.23 19.08 -2.91
CA ASP A 177 -1.19 20.40 -2.32
C ASP A 177 -1.42 21.46 -3.42
N SER A 178 -2.06 22.57 -3.06
CA SER A 178 -2.49 23.60 -4.03
C SER A 178 -1.37 24.06 -4.95
N GLY A 179 -0.13 24.10 -4.42
CA GLY A 179 1.07 24.40 -5.16
C GLY A 179 1.39 23.39 -6.27
N TYR A 180 0.92 22.14 -6.20
CA TYR A 180 1.36 21.03 -7.06
C TYR A 180 0.28 20.43 -7.96
N LYS A 181 -0.98 20.90 -7.89
CA LYS A 181 -2.06 20.48 -8.81
C LYS A 181 -1.69 20.69 -10.28
N PHE A 182 -2.10 19.77 -11.15
CA PHE A 182 -1.87 19.83 -12.59
C PHE A 182 -3.08 20.45 -13.30
N ASP A 183 -2.83 21.09 -14.44
CA ASP A 183 -3.90 21.59 -15.31
C ASP A 183 -4.22 20.53 -16.38
N ALA A 184 -5.44 20.01 -16.34
CA ALA A 184 -5.90 18.98 -17.29
C ALA A 184 -5.79 19.40 -18.75
N ARG A 185 -5.78 20.70 -19.06
CA ARG A 185 -5.61 21.21 -20.44
C ARG A 185 -4.21 20.94 -21.01
N TRP A 186 -3.24 20.68 -20.15
CA TRP A 186 -1.85 20.35 -20.52
C TRP A 186 -1.61 18.84 -20.50
N THR A 187 -2.62 18.05 -20.15
CA THR A 187 -2.51 16.59 -20.20
C THR A 187 -2.56 16.14 -21.65
N GLU A 188 -1.56 15.37 -22.05
CA GLU A 188 -1.38 14.94 -23.43
C GLU A 188 -1.11 13.43 -23.49
N ASN A 189 -1.62 12.79 -24.53
CA ASN A 189 -1.30 11.38 -24.77
C ASN A 189 0.15 11.26 -25.26
N ARG A 190 0.99 10.58 -24.48
CA ARG A 190 2.38 10.25 -24.86
C ARG A 190 2.60 8.76 -24.75
N LYS A 191 3.67 8.27 -25.36
CA LYS A 191 4.05 6.86 -25.28
C LYS A 191 4.57 6.55 -23.88
N PHE A 192 4.15 5.41 -23.36
CA PHE A 192 4.77 4.74 -22.23
C PHE A 192 5.33 3.41 -22.73
N TYR A 193 6.60 3.16 -22.47
CA TYR A 193 7.31 1.97 -22.93
C TYR A 193 7.19 0.87 -21.89
N LEU A 194 6.72 -0.30 -22.32
CA LEU A 194 6.51 -1.47 -21.45
C LEU A 194 7.79 -2.30 -21.33
N LEU A 195 7.81 -3.23 -20.37
CA LEU A 195 8.94 -4.13 -20.12
C LEU A 195 9.23 -5.08 -21.30
N ASP A 196 8.23 -5.38 -22.14
CA ASP A 196 8.36 -6.21 -23.33
C ASP A 196 8.92 -5.46 -24.56
N GLY A 197 9.26 -4.17 -24.38
CA GLY A 197 9.75 -3.29 -25.44
C GLY A 197 8.65 -2.66 -26.30
N SER A 198 7.39 -3.04 -26.12
CA SER A 198 6.26 -2.38 -26.78
C SER A 198 5.91 -1.03 -26.12
N SER A 199 4.96 -0.29 -26.68
CA SER A 199 4.53 1.00 -26.11
C SER A 199 3.03 1.18 -26.20
N VAL A 200 2.46 1.86 -25.20
CA VAL A 200 1.05 2.24 -25.13
C VAL A 200 0.91 3.75 -25.06
N LEU A 201 -0.16 4.32 -25.63
CA LEU A 201 -0.47 5.73 -25.47
C LEU A 201 -1.26 5.94 -24.18
N VAL A 202 -0.73 6.76 -23.28
CA VAL A 202 -1.34 7.08 -21.98
C VAL A 202 -1.40 8.59 -21.79
N PRO A 203 -2.40 9.13 -21.06
CA PRO A 203 -2.44 10.54 -20.73
C PRO A 203 -1.37 10.88 -19.69
N PHE A 204 -0.40 11.72 -20.05
CA PHE A 204 0.59 12.27 -19.14
C PHE A 204 0.24 13.68 -18.71
N MET A 205 0.40 13.92 -17.42
CA MET A 205 0.24 15.22 -16.79
C MET A 205 1.59 15.95 -16.78
N THR A 206 1.56 17.28 -16.93
CA THR A 206 2.74 18.15 -16.87
C THR A 206 2.46 19.46 -16.13
N SER A 207 3.52 20.16 -15.74
CA SER A 207 3.47 21.53 -15.23
C SER A 207 4.87 22.16 -15.29
N SER A 208 4.94 23.49 -15.21
CA SER A 208 6.20 24.25 -15.18
C SER A 208 6.62 24.65 -13.75
N LYS A 209 6.18 23.91 -12.74
CA LYS A 209 6.37 24.24 -11.32
C LYS A 209 7.68 23.66 -10.78
N SER A 210 8.10 24.12 -9.61
CA SER A 210 9.23 23.50 -8.89
C SER A 210 8.76 22.33 -8.03
N TYR A 211 9.51 21.23 -8.07
CA TYR A 211 9.22 20.01 -7.33
C TYR A 211 10.39 19.60 -6.44
N TYR A 212 10.11 18.87 -5.37
CA TYR A 212 11.18 18.21 -4.60
C TYR A 212 11.75 17.08 -5.45
N TYR A 213 13.00 17.22 -5.87
CA TYR A 213 13.66 16.36 -6.84
C TYR A 213 15.09 16.03 -6.39
N GLY A 214 15.54 14.82 -6.74
CA GLY A 214 16.92 14.39 -6.59
C GLY A 214 17.29 13.37 -7.66
N ALA A 215 18.53 13.43 -8.16
CA ALA A 215 19.11 12.43 -9.04
C ALA A 215 20.16 11.64 -8.25
N PHE A 216 20.12 10.32 -8.37
CA PHE A 216 20.97 9.38 -7.65
C PHE A 216 21.60 8.41 -8.64
N ASP A 217 22.49 7.55 -8.15
CA ASP A 217 23.11 6.51 -8.97
C ASP A 217 22.07 5.52 -9.52
N GLY A 218 21.71 5.66 -10.79
CA GLY A 218 20.83 4.76 -11.56
C GLY A 218 19.33 5.05 -11.45
N PHE A 219 18.91 6.13 -10.77
CA PHE A 219 17.50 6.51 -10.67
C PHE A 219 17.31 7.96 -10.21
N LYS A 220 16.09 8.48 -10.42
CA LYS A 220 15.62 9.80 -10.00
C LYS A 220 14.47 9.67 -9.02
N VAL A 221 14.36 10.64 -8.12
CA VAL A 221 13.27 10.72 -7.14
C VAL A 221 12.54 12.04 -7.30
N LEU A 222 11.22 11.95 -7.36
CA LEU A 222 10.31 13.08 -7.30
C LEU A 222 9.39 12.93 -6.10
N LYS A 223 9.22 13.99 -5.32
CA LYS A 223 8.27 14.06 -4.20
C LYS A 223 7.23 15.14 -4.47
N ILE A 224 5.96 14.75 -4.39
CA ILE A 224 4.79 15.63 -4.52
C ILE A 224 3.97 15.58 -3.23
N PRO A 225 3.89 16.68 -2.46
CA PRO A 225 3.06 16.76 -1.27
C PRO A 225 1.56 16.72 -1.59
N TYR A 226 0.80 16.08 -0.70
CA TYR A 226 -0.66 16.19 -0.65
C TYR A 226 -1.08 17.35 0.24
N GLN A 227 -2.25 17.92 -0.06
CA GLN A 227 -2.94 18.86 0.81
C GLN A 227 -3.23 18.19 2.15
N SER A 228 -2.90 18.86 3.24
CA SER A 228 -3.16 18.42 4.60
C SER A 228 -3.28 19.61 5.55
N ARG A 229 -3.99 19.43 6.68
CA ARG A 229 -4.14 20.45 7.74
C ARG A 229 -2.82 21.07 8.17
N GLN A 230 -1.77 20.26 8.20
CA GLN A 230 -0.41 20.72 8.45
C GLN A 230 0.42 20.48 7.18
N PRO A 231 1.27 21.43 6.77
CA PRO A 231 2.06 21.29 5.54
C PRO A 231 2.89 20.01 5.55
N ASP A 232 3.06 19.42 4.36
CA ASP A 232 3.94 18.26 4.12
C ASP A 232 3.70 17.08 5.08
N THR A 233 2.43 16.75 5.38
CA THR A 233 2.13 15.59 6.23
C THR A 233 2.18 14.30 5.42
N PHE A 234 1.67 14.32 4.18
CA PHE A 234 1.68 13.18 3.28
C PHE A 234 2.31 13.57 1.95
N SER A 235 3.11 12.69 1.39
CA SER A 235 3.65 12.89 0.05
C SER A 235 3.63 11.60 -0.76
N MET A 236 3.46 11.76 -2.06
CA MET A 236 3.76 10.71 -3.01
C MET A 236 5.19 10.88 -3.51
N TYR A 237 5.94 9.79 -3.49
CA TYR A 237 7.25 9.70 -4.11
C TYR A 237 7.15 8.85 -5.36
N PHE A 238 7.87 9.26 -6.40
CA PHE A 238 8.08 8.51 -7.62
C PHE A 238 9.57 8.22 -7.74
N PHE A 239 9.91 6.97 -8.01
CA PHE A 239 11.29 6.53 -8.24
C PHE A 239 11.39 6.00 -9.66
N LEU A 240 12.07 6.77 -10.48
CA LEU A 240 12.21 6.52 -11.89
C LEU A 240 13.63 6.01 -12.16
N PRO A 241 13.82 4.73 -12.52
CA PRO A 241 15.11 4.23 -12.98
C PRO A 241 15.64 5.06 -14.16
N ASP A 242 16.97 5.19 -14.28
CA ASP A 242 17.57 5.84 -15.46
C ASP A 242 17.49 4.93 -16.70
N GLU A 243 17.62 3.61 -16.49
CA GLU A 243 17.51 2.58 -17.53
C GLU A 243 16.09 2.02 -17.61
N GLN A 244 15.64 1.66 -18.81
CA GLN A 244 14.26 1.21 -19.08
C GLN A 244 13.91 -0.14 -18.41
N ASP A 245 14.90 -1.00 -18.21
CA ASP A 245 14.83 -2.26 -17.47
C ASP A 245 15.43 -2.15 -16.05
N GLY A 246 15.80 -0.94 -15.63
CA GLY A 246 16.44 -0.68 -14.34
C GLY A 246 15.54 -0.88 -13.10
N LEU A 247 14.24 -1.14 -13.29
CA LEU A 247 13.28 -1.30 -12.19
C LEU A 247 13.64 -2.47 -11.26
N GLN A 248 14.09 -3.60 -11.82
CA GLN A 248 14.49 -4.75 -11.02
C GLN A 248 15.72 -4.43 -10.15
N ASN A 249 16.70 -3.72 -10.72
CA ASN A 249 17.89 -3.26 -10.00
C ASN A 249 17.51 -2.27 -8.88
N LEU A 250 16.57 -1.36 -9.14
CA LEU A 250 16.07 -0.41 -8.15
C LEU A 250 15.37 -1.12 -6.97
N ILE A 251 14.52 -2.11 -7.24
CA ILE A 251 13.88 -2.90 -6.17
C ILE A 251 14.94 -3.71 -5.39
N GLY A 252 15.96 -4.23 -6.09
CA GLY A 252 17.13 -4.86 -5.47
C GLY A 252 17.82 -3.93 -4.46
N LYS A 253 18.07 -2.67 -4.85
CA LYS A 253 18.65 -1.64 -3.98
C LYS A 253 17.76 -1.38 -2.74
N PHE A 254 16.45 -1.27 -2.91
CA PHE A 254 15.49 -1.13 -1.79
C PHE A 254 15.46 -2.33 -0.84
N ASN A 255 15.77 -3.54 -1.32
CA ASN A 255 15.82 -4.74 -0.49
C ASN A 255 17.15 -4.88 0.27
N SER A 256 18.24 -4.39 -0.30
CA SER A 256 19.58 -4.48 0.32
C SER A 256 19.79 -3.48 1.46
N ASP A 257 19.06 -2.37 1.46
CA ASP A 257 19.20 -1.30 2.46
C ASP A 257 17.84 -0.86 3.01
N ALA A 258 17.60 -1.20 4.27
CA ALA A 258 16.37 -0.87 4.99
C ALA A 258 16.14 0.65 5.17
N GLY A 259 17.21 1.44 5.29
CA GLY A 259 17.11 2.89 5.47
C GLY A 259 16.69 3.60 4.19
N PHE A 260 16.89 2.96 3.03
CA PHE A 260 16.53 3.48 1.72
C PHE A 260 15.02 3.75 1.60
N MET A 261 14.20 2.84 2.11
CA MET A 261 12.74 3.00 2.13
C MET A 261 12.26 3.98 3.22
N ASN A 262 13.06 4.19 4.27
CA ASN A 262 12.80 5.21 5.29
C ASN A 262 13.17 6.62 4.81
N GLY A 263 13.65 6.77 3.57
CA GLY A 263 13.97 8.04 2.95
C GLY A 263 15.05 8.86 3.66
N GLU A 264 15.83 8.22 4.53
CA GLU A 264 16.95 8.84 5.26
C GLU A 264 18.07 9.30 4.30
N TYR A 265 18.04 8.83 3.05
CA TYR A 265 19.05 9.09 2.02
C TYR A 265 18.62 10.07 0.92
N PHE A 266 17.36 10.51 0.91
CA PHE A 266 16.87 11.36 -0.19
C PHE A 266 17.04 12.84 0.15
N GLU A 267 18.20 13.41 -0.16
CA GLU A 267 18.41 14.86 -0.15
C GLU A 267 17.71 15.53 -1.34
N LEU A 268 16.38 15.66 -1.26
CA LEU A 268 15.58 16.28 -2.31
C LEU A 268 15.63 17.81 -2.22
N ARG A 269 15.78 18.48 -3.36
CA ARG A 269 15.80 19.94 -3.49
C ARG A 269 14.64 20.42 -4.33
N LYS A 270 14.14 21.62 -4.07
CA LYS A 270 13.15 22.24 -4.95
C LYS A 270 13.82 22.67 -6.24
N GLU A 271 13.49 21.98 -7.33
CA GLU A 271 14.06 22.23 -8.66
C GLU A 271 12.94 22.44 -9.68
N THR A 272 13.15 23.37 -10.61
CA THR A 272 12.30 23.51 -11.80
C THR A 272 12.81 22.58 -12.87
N LEU A 273 11.94 21.66 -13.32
CA LEU A 273 12.27 20.66 -14.32
C LEU A 273 12.04 21.24 -15.72
N GLU A 274 12.96 21.01 -16.65
CA GLU A 274 12.81 21.46 -18.04
C GLU A 274 11.78 20.59 -18.77
N GLU A 275 11.87 19.27 -18.60
CA GLU A 275 10.87 18.32 -19.06
C GLU A 275 10.30 17.53 -17.89
N PHE A 276 8.97 17.56 -17.75
CA PHE A 276 8.27 16.95 -16.62
C PHE A 276 6.96 16.28 -17.07
N TRP A 277 6.89 14.96 -16.95
CA TRP A 277 5.71 14.18 -17.33
C TRP A 277 5.49 13.00 -16.39
N ILE A 278 4.27 12.86 -15.88
CA ILE A 278 3.83 11.72 -15.07
C ILE A 278 2.55 11.16 -15.68
N PRO A 279 2.47 9.84 -15.97
CA PRO A 279 1.25 9.26 -16.49
C PRO A 279 0.15 9.25 -15.42
N LYS A 280 -1.10 9.42 -15.84
CA LYS A 280 -2.25 9.03 -15.02
C LYS A 280 -2.31 7.52 -14.97
N PHE A 281 -2.69 6.97 -13.82
CA PHE A 281 -2.85 5.53 -13.68
C PHE A 281 -3.87 5.21 -12.61
N LYS A 282 -4.51 4.06 -12.74
CA LYS A 282 -5.55 3.59 -11.84
C LYS A 282 -5.58 2.08 -11.88
N PHE A 283 -5.43 1.45 -10.73
CA PHE A 283 -5.52 0.00 -10.62
C PHE A 283 -5.72 -0.43 -9.17
N SER A 284 -6.12 -1.67 -9.01
CA SER A 284 -6.14 -2.35 -7.72
C SER A 284 -5.29 -3.60 -7.79
N PHE A 285 -4.82 -4.06 -6.63
CA PHE A 285 -4.09 -5.30 -6.53
C PHE A 285 -4.48 -6.03 -5.26
N ASP A 286 -4.81 -7.32 -5.40
CA ASP A 286 -5.05 -8.23 -4.30
C ASP A 286 -4.06 -9.39 -4.32
N PHE A 287 -3.66 -9.83 -3.14
CA PHE A 287 -2.76 -10.97 -2.97
C PHE A 287 -2.88 -11.59 -1.58
N ASP A 288 -2.40 -12.83 -1.48
CA ASP A 288 -2.23 -13.54 -0.22
C ASP A 288 -0.80 -13.31 0.30
N VAL A 289 -0.68 -12.53 1.36
CA VAL A 289 0.58 -12.22 2.05
C VAL A 289 1.26 -13.50 2.54
N SER A 290 0.48 -14.50 2.95
CA SER A 290 1.04 -15.77 3.44
C SER A 290 1.84 -16.49 2.34
N LYS A 291 1.34 -16.50 1.10
CA LYS A 291 2.05 -17.09 -0.05
C LYS A 291 3.35 -16.37 -0.37
N VAL A 292 3.38 -15.05 -0.27
CA VAL A 292 4.62 -14.27 -0.48
C VAL A 292 5.64 -14.57 0.61
N MET A 293 5.19 -14.71 1.87
CA MET A 293 6.08 -15.13 2.95
C MET A 293 6.61 -16.55 2.75
N ASP A 294 5.78 -17.47 2.25
CA ASP A 294 6.19 -18.84 1.90
C ASP A 294 7.30 -18.82 0.84
N ASP A 295 7.14 -18.02 -0.23
CA ASP A 295 8.15 -17.85 -1.28
C ASP A 295 9.47 -17.27 -0.74
N MET A 296 9.40 -16.45 0.31
CA MET A 296 10.57 -15.89 0.99
C MET A 296 11.26 -16.90 1.93
N GLY A 297 10.71 -18.11 2.09
CA GLY A 297 11.18 -19.10 3.06
C GLY A 297 10.73 -18.82 4.51
N GLU A 298 9.89 -17.81 4.71
CA GLU A 298 9.42 -17.32 6.02
C GLU A 298 7.98 -17.78 6.29
N SER A 299 7.69 -19.03 5.89
CA SER A 299 6.34 -19.55 5.78
C SER A 299 5.55 -19.56 7.09
N LEU A 300 4.30 -19.06 7.03
CA LEU A 300 3.33 -19.19 8.13
C LEU A 300 2.82 -20.63 8.28
N SER A 301 2.86 -21.44 7.22
CA SER A 301 2.46 -22.85 7.28
C SER A 301 3.46 -23.72 8.06
N ILE A 302 4.75 -23.35 8.05
CA ILE A 302 5.82 -23.97 8.86
C ILE A 302 5.82 -23.41 10.30
N ILE A 303 5.04 -22.37 10.56
CA ILE A 303 4.92 -21.71 11.85
C ILE A 303 3.87 -22.37 12.74
N ALA A 304 2.76 -22.86 12.20
CA ALA A 304 1.63 -23.28 13.02
C ALA A 304 1.78 -24.70 13.59
N ASN A 305 2.40 -24.82 14.77
CA ASN A 305 1.79 -25.69 15.77
C ASN A 305 0.44 -25.05 16.12
N PRO A 306 -0.72 -25.68 15.85
CA PRO A 306 -2.02 -25.06 16.14
C PRO A 306 -2.13 -24.56 17.58
N ARG A 307 -1.46 -25.25 18.52
CA ARG A 307 -1.41 -24.88 19.94
C ARG A 307 -0.75 -23.54 20.21
N ASP A 308 0.16 -23.09 19.35
CA ASP A 308 0.80 -21.79 19.50
C ASP A 308 -0.18 -20.64 19.24
N LEU A 309 -1.36 -20.88 18.66
CA LEU A 309 -2.41 -19.86 18.45
C LEU A 309 -3.49 -19.87 19.54
N SER A 310 -3.19 -20.45 20.71
CA SER A 310 -4.12 -20.58 21.84
C SER A 310 -4.63 -19.26 22.41
N GLU A 311 -3.93 -18.15 22.20
CA GLU A 311 -4.39 -16.81 22.61
C GLU A 311 -5.39 -16.23 21.62
N MET A 312 -5.45 -16.76 20.39
CA MET A 312 -6.34 -16.30 19.32
C MET A 312 -7.66 -17.06 19.31
N VAL A 313 -7.59 -18.39 19.37
CA VAL A 313 -8.74 -19.29 19.28
C VAL A 313 -8.68 -20.36 20.37
N HIS A 314 -9.85 -20.82 20.79
CA HIS A 314 -9.96 -22.03 21.60
C HIS A 314 -9.72 -23.24 20.71
N ASN A 315 -8.58 -23.92 20.90
CA ASN A 315 -8.28 -25.16 20.20
C ASN A 315 -8.97 -26.35 20.89
N SER A 316 -9.64 -27.20 20.12
CA SER A 316 -9.93 -28.57 20.58
C SER A 316 -8.69 -29.45 20.44
N GLU A 317 -8.48 -30.39 21.35
CA GLU A 317 -7.25 -31.20 21.44
C GLU A 317 -6.96 -32.06 20.20
N ASP A 318 -7.94 -32.24 19.30
CA ASP A 318 -7.92 -33.19 18.19
C ASP A 318 -7.70 -32.58 16.80
N VAL A 319 -7.24 -31.32 16.68
CA VAL A 319 -7.10 -30.67 15.37
C VAL A 319 -5.68 -30.84 14.81
N PRO A 320 -5.50 -31.61 13.72
CA PRO A 320 -4.17 -31.89 13.18
C PRO A 320 -3.56 -30.72 12.40
N PHE A 321 -4.37 -29.75 11.92
CA PHE A 321 -3.89 -28.65 11.06
C PHE A 321 -4.66 -27.34 11.29
N PHE A 322 -3.94 -26.21 11.28
CA PHE A 322 -4.50 -24.87 11.33
C PHE A 322 -4.02 -24.08 10.10
N THR A 323 -4.95 -23.63 9.25
CA THR A 323 -4.62 -22.88 8.04
C THR A 323 -5.00 -21.41 8.21
N LEU A 324 -3.99 -20.54 8.14
CA LEU A 324 -4.11 -19.08 8.20
C LEU A 324 -3.85 -18.48 6.81
N ASN A 325 -4.81 -17.72 6.29
CA ASN A 325 -4.65 -16.93 5.07
C ASN A 325 -4.70 -15.43 5.38
N LEU A 326 -3.80 -14.68 4.75
CA LEU A 326 -3.64 -13.24 4.99
C LEU A 326 -3.90 -12.50 3.68
N PHE A 327 -5.09 -11.94 3.51
CA PHE A 327 -5.43 -11.25 2.27
C PHE A 327 -5.26 -9.74 2.42
N GLN A 328 -4.60 -9.13 1.44
CA GLN A 328 -4.55 -7.69 1.30
C GLN A 328 -5.13 -7.29 -0.05
N LYS A 329 -5.97 -6.26 -0.04
CA LYS A 329 -6.31 -5.50 -1.24
C LYS A 329 -6.02 -4.02 -1.08
N ALA A 330 -5.35 -3.46 -2.08
CA ALA A 330 -5.03 -2.04 -2.15
C ALA A 330 -5.53 -1.43 -3.45
N TYR A 331 -5.98 -0.18 -3.38
CA TYR A 331 -6.46 0.60 -4.53
C TYR A 331 -5.66 1.90 -4.66
N ILE A 332 -5.26 2.24 -5.89
CA ILE A 332 -4.60 3.50 -6.21
C ILE A 332 -5.15 4.10 -7.51
N GLU A 333 -5.28 5.42 -7.55
CA GLU A 333 -5.65 6.17 -8.76
C GLU A 333 -5.07 7.57 -8.72
N VAL A 334 -4.16 7.89 -9.63
CA VAL A 334 -3.46 9.16 -9.73
C VAL A 334 -3.96 9.97 -10.92
N ASP A 335 -4.36 11.22 -10.66
CA ASP A 335 -4.88 12.19 -11.64
C ASP A 335 -4.33 13.61 -11.39
N GLU A 336 -4.83 14.58 -12.16
CA GLU A 336 -4.35 15.97 -12.16
C GLU A 336 -4.59 16.68 -10.81
N LYS A 337 -5.55 16.20 -10.03
CA LYS A 337 -5.91 16.80 -8.74
C LYS A 337 -5.24 16.10 -7.58
N GLY A 338 -4.91 14.83 -7.72
CA GLY A 338 -4.37 14.03 -6.63
C GLY A 338 -4.50 12.54 -6.86
N THR A 339 -4.59 11.80 -5.76
CA THR A 339 -5.09 10.45 -5.74
C THR A 339 -6.62 10.46 -5.49
N LYS A 340 -7.40 10.13 -6.52
CA LYS A 340 -8.87 10.11 -6.73
C LYS A 340 -9.82 11.05 -5.95
N ALA A 341 -10.26 12.17 -6.53
CA ALA A 341 -11.66 12.38 -7.04
C ALA A 341 -11.89 13.77 -7.67
N ALA A 342 -13.00 13.87 -8.41
CA ALA A 342 -13.43 14.91 -9.35
C ALA A 342 -14.13 16.17 -8.77
N ALA A 343 -14.01 17.29 -9.52
CA ALA A 343 -14.77 18.57 -9.52
C ALA A 343 -13.96 19.70 -10.23
N ILE A 344 -14.62 20.45 -11.11
CA ILE A 344 -14.08 21.43 -12.08
C ILE A 344 -13.76 22.79 -11.42
N THR A 345 -12.68 23.49 -11.78
CA THR A 345 -12.48 24.90 -11.38
C THR A 345 -11.73 25.74 -12.42
N LYS A 346 -12.22 26.97 -12.61
CA LYS A 346 -11.80 28.02 -13.56
C LYS A 346 -10.49 28.69 -13.15
N MET A 347 -9.74 29.15 -14.15
CA MET A 347 -8.42 29.76 -14.02
C MET A 347 -8.44 31.29 -14.24
N SER A 348 -7.60 31.99 -13.50
CA SER A 348 -7.17 33.37 -13.77
C SER A 348 -5.68 33.34 -14.13
N PHE A 349 -5.30 33.94 -15.24
CA PHE A 349 -3.91 34.00 -15.71
C PHE A 349 -3.24 35.30 -15.25
N MET A 350 -2.00 35.21 -14.78
CA MET A 350 -1.09 36.34 -14.65
C MET A 350 0.12 36.09 -15.56
N LEU A 351 0.33 36.96 -16.54
CA LEU A 351 1.53 37.00 -17.38
C LEU A 351 2.62 37.77 -16.65
N THR A 352 3.83 37.19 -16.55
CA THR A 352 5.03 37.95 -16.15
C THR A 352 6.17 37.71 -17.13
N CYS A 353 6.94 38.77 -17.39
CA CYS A 353 7.96 38.86 -18.42
C CYS A 353 9.29 38.19 -18.02
N ALA A 354 10.04 37.72 -19.01
CA ALA A 354 11.30 36.98 -18.85
C ALA A 354 12.49 37.87 -18.42
N ARG A 355 13.21 37.45 -17.37
CA ARG A 355 14.61 37.83 -17.11
C ARG A 355 15.52 36.64 -17.44
N ARG A 356 16.60 36.89 -18.19
CA ARG A 356 17.66 35.90 -18.46
C ARG A 356 18.30 35.45 -17.13
N GLN A 357 18.06 34.20 -16.75
CA GLN A 357 18.70 33.54 -15.63
C GLN A 357 19.99 32.80 -16.08
N PRO A 358 20.92 32.49 -15.14
CA PRO A 358 22.16 31.76 -15.43
C PRO A 358 21.86 30.38 -16.05
N LYS A 359 22.86 29.66 -16.59
CA LYS A 359 22.69 28.29 -17.09
C LYS A 359 22.16 27.37 -15.97
N ILE A 360 20.84 27.24 -15.88
CA ILE A 360 20.13 26.36 -14.96
C ILE A 360 20.50 24.93 -15.35
N LYS A 361 20.91 24.09 -14.40
CA LYS A 361 21.02 22.65 -14.64
C LYS A 361 19.64 22.16 -15.10
N ARG A 362 19.60 21.59 -16.29
CA ARG A 362 18.38 21.10 -16.92
C ARG A 362 18.07 19.72 -16.37
N TYR A 363 17.21 19.67 -15.36
CA TYR A 363 16.73 18.41 -14.80
C TYR A 363 15.44 17.98 -15.49
N ASN A 364 15.34 16.69 -15.82
CA ASN A 364 14.17 16.11 -16.49
C ASN A 364 13.65 14.93 -15.68
N PHE A 365 12.32 14.86 -15.55
CA PHE A 365 11.61 13.73 -14.96
C PHE A 365 10.45 13.34 -15.88
N VAL A 366 10.68 12.34 -16.74
CA VAL A 366 9.71 11.83 -17.70
C VAL A 366 9.46 10.38 -17.33
N ALA A 367 8.34 10.11 -16.68
CA ALA A 367 8.00 8.77 -16.19
C ALA A 367 7.33 7.93 -17.28
N ASP A 368 7.98 7.81 -18.45
CA ASP A 368 7.48 7.09 -19.63
C ASP A 368 7.94 5.64 -19.73
N GLN A 369 8.43 5.09 -18.63
CA GLN A 369 8.86 3.71 -18.47
C GLN A 369 8.51 3.21 -17.06
N PRO A 370 8.60 1.91 -16.76
CA PRO A 370 8.20 1.36 -15.47
C PRO A 370 8.92 2.01 -14.29
N PHE A 371 8.15 2.40 -13.28
CA PHE A 371 8.65 3.14 -12.12
C PHE A 371 8.01 2.67 -10.82
N LEU A 372 8.67 2.94 -9.69
CA LEU A 372 8.11 2.71 -8.36
C LEU A 372 7.45 3.96 -7.82
N PHE A 373 6.51 3.76 -6.92
CA PHE A 373 5.98 4.84 -6.10
C PHE A 373 5.79 4.42 -4.65
N MET A 374 5.74 5.41 -3.76
CA MET A 374 5.27 5.22 -2.40
C MET A 374 4.44 6.40 -1.92
N ILE A 375 3.51 6.15 -1.00
CA ILE A 375 2.82 7.20 -0.25
C ILE A 375 3.25 7.08 1.21
N ARG A 376 3.83 8.17 1.72
CA ARG A 376 4.43 8.24 3.05
C ARG A 376 3.79 9.33 3.89
N GLU A 377 3.59 9.06 5.17
CA GLU A 377 3.34 10.09 6.18
C GLU A 377 4.68 10.53 6.76
N GLU A 378 4.99 11.81 6.60
CA GLU A 378 6.36 12.34 6.75
C GLU A 378 6.84 12.34 8.22
N ARG A 379 5.93 12.43 9.20
CA ARG A 379 6.32 12.61 10.61
C ARG A 379 6.65 11.31 11.31
N SER A 380 5.79 10.31 11.12
CA SER A 380 5.96 8.96 11.66
C SER A 380 6.85 8.12 10.75
N GLY A 381 7.03 8.55 9.49
CA GLY A 381 7.75 7.80 8.48
C GLY A 381 6.98 6.59 7.94
N LEU A 382 5.71 6.41 8.32
CA LEU A 382 4.91 5.26 7.90
C LEU A 382 4.65 5.28 6.40
N ILE A 383 4.85 4.13 5.76
CA ILE A 383 4.57 3.90 4.34
C ILE A 383 3.18 3.28 4.22
N PHE A 384 2.24 4.06 3.70
CA PHE A 384 0.85 3.63 3.51
C PHE A 384 0.69 2.80 2.24
N PHE A 385 1.38 3.19 1.17
CA PHE A 385 1.36 2.48 -0.10
C PHE A 385 2.77 2.37 -0.65
N SER A 386 3.06 1.25 -1.29
CA SER A 386 4.19 1.08 -2.19
C SER A 386 3.77 0.23 -3.37
N GLY A 387 4.28 0.56 -4.56
CA GLY A 387 3.86 -0.10 -5.77
C GLY A 387 4.78 0.16 -6.96
N ALA A 388 4.48 -0.54 -8.04
CA ALA A 388 5.13 -0.42 -9.33
C ALA A 388 4.08 -0.19 -10.42
N VAL A 389 4.30 0.81 -11.26
CA VAL A 389 3.52 1.03 -12.48
C VAL A 389 4.30 0.41 -13.62
N LEU A 390 3.79 -0.71 -14.15
CA LEU A 390 4.34 -1.42 -15.29
C LEU A 390 3.56 -1.13 -16.58
N ASN A 391 2.26 -0.84 -16.47
CA ASN A 391 1.39 -0.51 -17.57
C ASN A 391 0.25 0.45 -17.13
N PRO A 392 0.30 1.77 -17.43
CA PRO A 392 -0.69 2.72 -16.92
C PRO A 392 -2.12 2.56 -17.47
N ILE A 393 -2.34 1.80 -18.56
CA ILE A 393 -3.68 1.52 -19.11
C ILE A 393 -4.33 0.23 -18.58
N ASP A 394 -3.68 -0.51 -17.67
CA ASP A 394 -4.20 -1.78 -17.15
C ASP A 394 -5.62 -1.61 -16.54
N PRO A 395 -6.65 -2.28 -17.08
CA PRO A 395 -8.05 -2.06 -16.70
C PRO A 395 -8.48 -2.70 -15.36
N THR A 396 -7.55 -3.12 -14.50
CA THR A 396 -7.80 -3.86 -13.24
C THR A 396 -8.42 -3.01 -12.10
N SER A 397 -9.29 -2.06 -12.43
CA SER A 397 -9.87 -1.08 -11.51
C SER A 397 -11.36 -1.23 -11.24
#